data_AF-A0A9J9LE77-F1
#
_entry.id   AF-A0A9J9LE77-F1
#
_cell.length_a   1.000
_cell.length_b   1.000
_cell.length_c   1.000
_cell.angle_alpha   90.00
_cell.angle_beta   90.00
_cell.angle_gamma   90.00
#
_symmetry.space_group_name_H-M   'P 1'
#
loop_
_entity.id
_entity.type
_entity.pdbx_description
1 polymer ?
#
loop_
_entity_poly.entity_id
_entity_poly.type
_entity_poly.pdbx_seq_one_letter_code
_entity_poly.pdbx_strand_id
1 'polypeptide(L)'
;MPARNPGSPRRRNTALFLNRILTAHRLNCSMTTWMRSGERLLETLADSLTGFDHVAEQAHRFDFYSYCEHYAVQRGQLARTFKGVMKQHGSKLPIHGTVLGSAHRLYLDIRGALDSGVVAVLEELLRGETFLASRADATLEHEGLPDDIYEIVRLIRANTSQSLLDLKAMLSHASKGFAAGSFRLYR
;
A
#
# COMPACT_ATOMS: atom_id res chain seq x y z
N MET A 1 -29.08 -41.90 -64.48
CA MET A 1 -28.00 -41.78 -63.46
C MET A 1 -27.31 -40.44 -63.65
N PRO A 2 -27.57 -39.40 -62.82
CA PRO A 2 -26.68 -38.25 -62.71
C PRO A 2 -25.93 -38.25 -61.36
N ALA A 3 -24.67 -37.81 -61.41
CA ALA A 3 -23.70 -37.85 -60.33
C ALA A 3 -23.98 -36.80 -59.23
N ARG A 4 -23.73 -37.18 -57.96
CA ARG A 4 -23.73 -36.30 -56.78
C ARG A 4 -22.54 -35.34 -56.82
N ASN A 5 -22.81 -34.06 -56.57
CA ASN A 5 -21.83 -33.01 -56.33
C ASN A 5 -21.39 -33.02 -54.85
N PRO A 6 -20.09 -33.04 -54.50
CA PRO A 6 -19.64 -32.94 -53.11
C PRO A 6 -19.61 -31.48 -52.64
N GLY A 7 -20.29 -31.22 -51.53
CA GLY A 7 -20.41 -29.90 -50.92
C GLY A 7 -19.07 -29.26 -50.54
N SER A 8 -19.02 -27.94 -50.70
CA SER A 8 -17.93 -27.07 -50.28
C SER A 8 -17.75 -27.06 -48.76
N PRO A 9 -16.51 -26.92 -48.24
CA PRO A 9 -16.28 -26.84 -46.81
C PRO A 9 -16.66 -25.44 -46.28
N ARG A 10 -17.51 -25.40 -45.25
CA ARG A 10 -17.80 -24.21 -44.42
C ARG A 10 -16.48 -23.53 -44.02
N ARG A 11 -16.23 -22.33 -44.55
CA ARG A 11 -15.20 -21.41 -44.03
C ARG A 11 -15.58 -21.07 -42.58
N ARG A 12 -14.95 -21.75 -41.62
CA ARG A 12 -14.99 -21.34 -40.22
C ARG A 12 -14.27 -19.99 -40.12
N ASN A 13 -14.96 -19.00 -39.59
CA ASN A 13 -14.51 -17.62 -39.49
C ASN A 13 -13.41 -17.52 -38.41
N THR A 14 -12.17 -17.86 -38.79
CA THR A 14 -10.98 -17.95 -37.92
C THR A 14 -10.67 -16.64 -37.18
N ALA A 15 -11.02 -15.50 -37.79
CA ALA A 15 -10.82 -14.17 -37.21
C ALA A 15 -11.58 -13.96 -35.89
N LEU A 16 -12.82 -14.45 -35.78
CA LEU A 16 -13.63 -14.31 -34.55
C LEU A 16 -13.08 -15.17 -33.40
N PHE A 17 -12.52 -16.34 -33.72
CA PHE A 17 -11.95 -17.24 -32.72
C PHE A 17 -10.62 -16.70 -32.16
N LEU A 18 -9.76 -16.18 -33.05
CA LEU A 18 -8.51 -15.54 -32.68
C LEU A 18 -8.75 -14.26 -31.86
N ASN A 19 -9.73 -13.44 -32.24
CA ASN A 19 -10.05 -12.22 -31.49
C ASN A 19 -10.58 -12.54 -30.07
N ARG A 20 -11.35 -13.62 -29.91
CA ARG A 20 -11.86 -14.06 -28.60
C ARG A 20 -10.76 -14.61 -27.69
N ILE A 21 -9.77 -15.32 -28.24
CA ILE A 21 -8.59 -15.81 -27.51
C ILE A 21 -7.69 -14.64 -27.10
N LEU A 22 -7.42 -13.70 -28.00
CA LEU A 22 -6.61 -12.51 -27.71
C LEU A 22 -7.25 -11.62 -26.64
N THR A 23 -8.58 -11.45 -26.69
CA THR A 23 -9.33 -10.69 -25.68
C THR A 23 -9.27 -11.38 -24.31
N ALA A 24 -9.45 -12.70 -24.23
CA ALA A 24 -9.35 -13.45 -22.98
C ALA A 24 -7.93 -13.40 -22.38
N HIS A 25 -6.89 -13.48 -23.21
CA HIS A 25 -5.50 -13.39 -22.76
C HIS A 25 -5.16 -11.99 -22.23
N ARG A 26 -5.71 -10.93 -22.84
CA ARG A 26 -5.55 -9.54 -22.41
C ARG A 26 -6.18 -9.28 -21.04
N LEU A 27 -7.39 -9.80 -20.81
CA LEU A 27 -8.08 -9.72 -19.51
C LEU A 27 -7.33 -10.51 -18.42
N ASN A 28 -6.81 -11.70 -18.74
CA ASN A 28 -6.02 -12.48 -17.80
C ASN A 28 -4.67 -11.80 -17.44
N CYS A 29 -4.04 -11.11 -18.38
CA CYS A 29 -2.79 -10.37 -18.11
C CYS A 29 -3.05 -9.14 -17.22
N SER A 30 -4.08 -8.35 -17.52
CA SER A 30 -4.51 -7.21 -16.68
C SER A 30 -4.93 -7.65 -15.27
N MET A 31 -5.66 -8.76 -15.13
CA MET A 31 -6.06 -9.29 -13.82
C MET A 31 -4.85 -9.62 -12.92
N THR A 32 -3.73 -10.02 -13.51
CA THR A 32 -2.52 -10.32 -12.75
C THR A 32 -1.67 -9.10 -12.38
N THR A 33 -1.79 -7.97 -13.10
CA THR A 33 -0.94 -6.79 -12.84
C THR A 33 -1.46 -5.94 -11.70
N TRP A 34 -2.75 -5.61 -11.71
CA TRP A 34 -3.36 -4.84 -10.62
C TRP A 34 -3.32 -5.62 -9.30
N MET A 35 -3.51 -6.94 -9.36
CA MET A 35 -3.47 -7.81 -8.19
C MET A 35 -2.10 -7.74 -7.51
N ARG A 36 -1.01 -7.92 -8.27
CA ARG A 36 0.36 -7.79 -7.74
C ARG A 36 0.65 -6.39 -7.18
N SER A 37 0.08 -5.35 -7.78
CA SER A 37 0.20 -3.98 -7.29
C SER A 37 -0.47 -3.82 -5.93
N GLY A 38 -1.71 -4.32 -5.81
CA GLY A 38 -2.44 -4.37 -4.54
C GLY A 38 -1.73 -5.20 -3.47
N GLU A 39 -1.09 -6.32 -3.85
CA GLU A 39 -0.36 -7.18 -2.89
C GLU A 39 0.80 -6.42 -2.27
N ARG A 40 1.55 -5.69 -3.10
CA ARG A 40 2.65 -4.82 -2.66
C ARG A 40 2.16 -3.61 -1.85
N LEU A 41 1.00 -3.06 -2.18
CA LEU A 41 0.37 -2.00 -1.39
C LEU A 41 0.00 -2.52 0.00
N LEU A 42 -0.56 -3.73 0.10
CA LEU A 42 -0.90 -4.35 1.38
C LEU A 42 0.34 -4.59 2.24
N GLU A 43 1.45 -5.04 1.64
CA GLU A 43 2.75 -5.15 2.31
C GLU A 43 3.20 -3.80 2.86
N THR A 44 3.21 -2.77 2.03
CA THR A 44 3.65 -1.42 2.42
C THR A 44 2.73 -0.80 3.50
N LEU A 45 1.44 -1.12 3.47
CA LEU A 45 0.48 -0.69 4.48
C LEU A 45 0.74 -1.36 5.84
N ALA A 46 1.15 -2.63 5.84
CA ALA A 46 1.55 -3.34 7.05
C ALA A 46 2.90 -2.84 7.60
N ASP A 47 3.79 -2.37 6.74
CA ASP A 47 5.04 -1.71 7.16
C ASP A 47 4.75 -0.40 7.88
N SER A 48 3.84 0.41 7.33
CA SER A 48 3.36 1.64 7.96
C SER A 48 2.76 1.36 9.34
N LEU A 49 1.89 0.34 9.44
CA LEU A 49 1.36 -0.13 10.73
C LEU A 49 2.48 -0.46 11.71
N THR A 50 3.40 -1.34 11.33
CA THR A 50 4.49 -1.80 12.20
C THR A 50 5.39 -0.64 12.62
N GLY A 51 5.65 0.33 11.73
CA GLY A 51 6.42 1.53 12.03
C GLY A 51 5.73 2.42 13.07
N PHE A 52 4.44 2.71 12.89
CA PHE A 52 3.67 3.48 13.87
C PHE A 52 3.56 2.77 15.22
N ASP A 53 3.28 1.47 15.22
CA ASP A 53 3.17 0.65 16.42
C ASP A 53 4.50 0.64 17.20
N HIS A 54 5.62 0.44 16.50
CA HIS A 54 6.95 0.46 17.12
C HIS A 54 7.31 1.81 17.74
N VAL A 55 6.96 2.92 17.07
CA VAL A 55 7.14 4.25 17.66
C VAL A 55 6.23 4.39 18.89
N ALA A 56 4.96 3.99 18.82
CA ALA A 56 4.06 4.08 19.96
C ALA A 56 4.57 3.33 21.20
N GLU A 57 5.16 2.13 21.01
CA GLU A 57 5.72 1.31 22.09
C GLU A 57 7.04 1.87 22.67
N GLN A 58 7.93 2.37 21.83
CA GLN A 58 9.30 2.74 22.24
C GLN A 58 9.48 4.24 22.49
N ALA A 59 8.52 5.06 22.06
CA ALA A 59 8.61 6.51 22.08
C ALA A 59 7.70 7.18 23.10
N HIS A 60 7.46 6.58 24.27
CA HIS A 60 6.83 7.28 25.39
C HIS A 60 7.57 8.57 25.81
N ARG A 61 8.83 8.73 25.38
CA ARG A 61 9.65 9.96 25.54
C ARG A 61 9.35 11.07 24.53
N PHE A 62 8.56 10.81 23.48
CA PHE A 62 8.19 11.80 22.48
C PHE A 62 6.71 12.17 22.64
N ASP A 63 6.40 13.46 22.48
CA ASP A 63 5.04 13.99 22.69
C ASP A 63 4.01 13.51 21.65
N PHE A 64 4.42 12.73 20.64
CA PHE A 64 3.57 12.28 19.52
C PHE A 64 3.25 10.77 19.52
N TYR A 65 3.53 10.04 20.61
CA TYR A 65 3.26 8.59 20.68
C TYR A 65 1.76 8.26 20.50
N SER A 66 0.86 9.07 21.06
CA SER A 66 -0.60 8.88 20.95
C SER A 66 -1.10 9.05 19.52
N TYR A 67 -0.45 9.93 18.75
CA TYR A 67 -0.66 10.05 17.32
C TYR A 67 -0.24 8.77 16.59
N CYS A 68 0.91 8.20 16.93
CA CYS A 68 1.36 6.94 16.34
C CYS A 68 0.41 5.77 16.67
N GLU A 69 -0.05 5.66 17.92
CA GLU A 69 -1.04 4.65 18.32
C GLU A 69 -2.34 4.79 17.51
N HIS A 70 -2.85 6.02 17.36
CA HIS A 70 -4.04 6.30 16.57
C HIS A 70 -3.92 5.79 15.13
N TYR A 71 -2.80 6.10 14.46
CA TYR A 71 -2.56 5.64 13.10
C TYR A 71 -2.31 4.13 13.02
N ALA A 72 -1.62 3.52 13.98
CA ALA A 72 -1.47 2.06 14.04
C ALA A 72 -2.85 1.36 14.06
N VAL A 73 -3.78 1.82 14.89
CA VAL A 73 -5.15 1.26 14.92
C VAL A 73 -5.85 1.40 13.56
N GLN A 74 -5.80 2.58 12.95
CA GLN A 74 -6.40 2.83 11.63
C GLN A 74 -5.78 1.96 10.54
N ARG A 75 -4.45 1.84 10.51
CA ARG A 75 -3.71 1.03 9.54
C ARG A 75 -4.05 -0.45 9.68
N GLY A 76 -4.19 -0.94 10.90
CA GLY A 76 -4.64 -2.31 11.17
C GLY A 76 -6.04 -2.59 10.63
N GLN A 77 -6.97 -1.65 10.76
CA GLN A 77 -8.32 -1.79 10.20
C GLN A 77 -8.28 -1.80 8.67
N LEU A 78 -7.60 -0.83 8.05
CA LEU A 78 -7.45 -0.75 6.59
C LEU A 78 -6.79 -2.00 6.01
N ALA A 79 -5.72 -2.50 6.62
CA ALA A 79 -5.01 -3.70 6.16
C ALA A 79 -5.89 -4.96 6.22
N ARG A 80 -6.67 -5.13 7.30
CA ARG A 80 -7.61 -6.26 7.43
C ARG A 80 -8.71 -6.19 6.36
N THR A 81 -9.30 -5.01 6.17
CA THR A 81 -10.35 -4.79 5.17
C THR A 81 -9.82 -5.02 3.77
N PHE A 82 -8.70 -4.39 3.40
CA PHE A 82 -8.11 -4.50 2.07
C PHE A 82 -7.74 -5.95 1.74
N LYS A 83 -7.09 -6.65 2.68
CA LYS A 83 -6.77 -8.07 2.54
C LYS A 83 -8.03 -8.93 2.32
N GLY A 84 -9.13 -8.60 3.00
CA GLY A 84 -10.41 -9.29 2.83
C GLY A 84 -10.93 -9.18 1.40
N VAL A 85 -10.96 -7.95 0.85
CA VAL A 85 -11.39 -7.69 -0.53
C VAL A 85 -10.45 -8.37 -1.53
N MET A 86 -9.14 -8.26 -1.35
CA MET A 86 -8.15 -8.92 -2.22
C MET A 86 -8.32 -10.44 -2.31
N LYS A 87 -8.68 -11.09 -1.19
CA LYS A 87 -8.96 -12.54 -1.19
C LYS A 87 -10.21 -12.91 -1.97
N GLN A 88 -11.24 -12.07 -1.95
CA GLN A 88 -12.45 -12.29 -2.75
C GLN A 88 -12.14 -12.32 -4.25
N HIS A 89 -11.12 -11.57 -4.67
CA HIS A 89 -10.58 -11.58 -6.04
C HIS A 89 -9.52 -12.66 -6.30
N GLY A 90 -9.25 -13.54 -5.33
CA GLY A 90 -8.36 -14.70 -5.51
C GLY A 90 -6.88 -14.47 -5.16
N SER A 91 -6.52 -13.38 -4.47
CA SER A 91 -5.17 -13.23 -3.92
C SER A 91 -4.86 -14.38 -2.96
N LYS A 92 -3.65 -14.92 -3.10
CA LYS A 92 -3.15 -16.05 -2.30
C LYS A 92 -2.23 -15.62 -1.16
N LEU A 93 -2.15 -14.32 -0.88
CA LEU A 93 -1.35 -13.82 0.24
C LEU A 93 -1.72 -14.56 1.54
N PRO A 94 -0.74 -15.07 2.29
CA PRO A 94 -1.00 -15.91 3.46
C PRO A 94 -1.95 -15.24 4.45
N ILE A 95 -2.82 -16.05 5.06
CA ILE A 95 -3.97 -15.59 5.84
C ILE A 95 -3.53 -14.90 7.15
N HIS A 96 -2.37 -15.23 7.72
CA HIS A 96 -1.87 -14.65 8.98
C HIS A 96 -0.34 -14.59 9.03
N GLY A 97 0.21 -13.66 9.82
CA GLY A 97 1.57 -13.72 10.36
C GLY A 97 2.72 -13.24 9.46
N THR A 98 2.67 -13.39 8.14
CA THR A 98 3.84 -13.02 7.30
C THR A 98 3.86 -11.56 6.86
N VAL A 99 2.73 -10.98 6.45
CA VAL A 99 2.67 -9.56 6.08
C VAL A 99 2.77 -8.64 7.31
N LEU A 100 2.34 -9.12 8.48
CA LEU A 100 2.39 -8.37 9.75
C LEU A 100 3.61 -8.72 10.62
N GLY A 101 4.23 -9.89 10.42
CA GLY A 101 5.39 -10.36 11.20
C GLY A 101 6.72 -10.22 10.46
N SER A 102 6.71 -9.80 9.19
CA SER A 102 7.92 -9.38 8.50
C SER A 102 8.18 -7.93 8.86
N ALA A 103 9.03 -7.70 9.85
CA ALA A 103 9.66 -6.42 10.06
C ALA A 103 10.41 -6.00 8.78
N HIS A 104 9.77 -5.23 7.91
CA HIS A 104 10.38 -4.75 6.66
C HIS A 104 11.27 -3.52 6.92
N ARG A 105 11.81 -2.96 5.83
CA ARG A 105 12.82 -1.92 5.85
C ARG A 105 12.44 -0.67 6.66
N LEU A 106 11.20 -0.20 6.58
CA LEU A 106 10.74 0.96 7.36
C LEU A 106 10.91 0.74 8.87
N TYR A 107 10.56 -0.45 9.37
CA TYR A 107 10.76 -0.78 10.78
C TYR A 107 12.24 -0.75 11.19
N LEU A 108 13.13 -1.31 10.36
CA LEU A 108 14.57 -1.31 10.64
C LEU A 108 15.14 0.12 10.68
N ASP A 109 14.69 0.96 9.74
CA ASP A 109 15.11 2.35 9.65
C ASP A 109 14.58 3.16 10.86
N ILE A 110 13.32 2.97 11.25
CA ILE A 110 12.75 3.59 12.47
C ILE A 110 13.51 3.13 13.72
N ARG A 111 13.80 1.83 13.83
CA ARG A 111 14.55 1.29 14.97
C ARG A 111 15.92 1.96 15.10
N GLY A 112 16.64 2.16 13.99
CA GLY A 112 17.90 2.91 13.99
C GLY A 112 17.72 4.39 14.30
N ALA A 113 16.64 5.00 13.82
CA ALA A 113 16.34 6.41 14.04
C ALA A 113 15.94 6.74 15.48
N LEU A 114 15.36 5.79 16.22
CA LEU A 114 14.96 5.98 17.61
C LEU A 114 16.13 6.53 18.45
N ASP A 115 17.32 5.95 18.32
CA ASP A 115 18.51 6.39 19.06
C ASP A 115 19.02 7.78 18.64
N SER A 116 18.64 8.25 17.45
CA SER A 116 19.05 9.54 16.89
C SER A 116 18.13 10.70 17.30
N GLY A 117 16.92 10.41 17.80
CA GLY A 117 15.99 11.38 18.35
C GLY A 117 14.75 11.67 17.49
N VAL A 118 13.90 12.58 17.99
CA VAL A 118 12.55 12.83 17.47
C VAL A 118 12.51 13.21 15.98
N VAL A 119 13.46 14.03 15.52
CA VAL A 119 13.53 14.50 14.13
C VAL A 119 13.80 13.34 13.18
N ALA A 120 14.78 12.49 13.50
CA ALA A 120 15.12 11.32 12.68
C ALA A 120 13.94 10.35 12.58
N VAL A 121 13.21 10.13 13.67
CA VAL A 121 12.02 9.26 13.67
C VAL A 121 10.90 9.84 12.80
N LEU A 122 10.66 11.16 12.88
CA LEU A 122 9.66 11.83 12.03
C LEU A 122 10.06 11.78 10.55
N GLU A 123 11.34 11.91 10.23
CA GLU A 123 11.84 11.78 8.85
C GLU A 123 11.62 10.37 8.30
N GLU A 124 11.89 9.32 9.09
CA GLU A 124 11.67 7.94 8.67
C GLU A 124 10.19 7.61 8.50
N LEU A 125 9.33 8.04 9.43
CA LEU A 125 7.88 7.92 9.27
C LEU A 125 7.41 8.66 7.99
N LEU A 126 7.88 9.88 7.76
CA LEU A 126 7.50 10.66 6.59
C LEU A 126 7.94 9.98 5.28
N ARG A 127 9.14 9.39 5.25
CA ARG A 127 9.65 8.62 4.11
C ARG A 127 8.80 7.38 3.85
N GLY A 128 8.45 6.64 4.90
CA GLY A 128 7.56 5.48 4.84
C GLY A 128 6.18 5.83 4.28
N GLU A 129 5.56 6.88 4.82
CA GLU A 129 4.24 7.34 4.40
C GLU A 129 4.24 7.87 2.96
N THR A 130 5.33 8.51 2.53
CA THR A 130 5.49 8.97 1.13
C THR A 130 5.54 7.78 0.18
N PHE A 131 6.25 6.71 0.57
CA PHE A 131 6.33 5.49 -0.21
C PHE A 131 4.98 4.76 -0.26
N LEU A 132 4.26 4.67 0.86
CA LEU A 132 2.90 4.12 0.90
C LEU A 132 1.94 4.89 -0.01
N ALA A 133 1.98 6.22 0.01
CA ALA A 133 1.18 7.07 -0.86
C ALA A 133 1.46 6.78 -2.34
N SER A 134 2.73 6.70 -2.72
CA SER A 134 3.13 6.36 -4.10
C SER A 134 2.65 4.98 -4.55
N ARG A 135 2.64 3.99 -3.66
CA ARG A 135 2.10 2.65 -3.97
C ARG A 135 0.59 2.65 -4.13
N ALA A 136 -0.12 3.45 -3.33
CA ALA A 136 -1.56 3.61 -3.49
C ALA A 136 -1.90 4.30 -4.82
N ASP A 137 -1.20 5.39 -5.16
CA ASP A 137 -1.36 6.09 -6.44
C ASP A 137 -1.10 5.15 -7.62
N ALA A 138 0.02 4.41 -7.60
CA ALA A 138 0.33 3.41 -8.64
C ALA A 138 -0.72 2.28 -8.73
N THR A 139 -1.38 1.92 -7.62
CA THR A 139 -2.46 0.92 -7.64
C THR A 139 -3.71 1.46 -8.31
N LEU A 140 -4.07 2.73 -8.05
CA LEU A 140 -5.24 3.39 -8.63
C LEU A 140 -5.12 3.63 -10.14
N GLU A 141 -3.90 3.67 -10.67
CA GLU A 141 -3.62 3.86 -12.11
C GLU A 141 -3.81 2.58 -12.95
N HIS A 142 -4.01 1.42 -12.34
CA HIS A 142 -4.15 0.17 -13.10
C HIS A 142 -5.48 0.06 -13.84
N GLU A 143 -5.42 -0.24 -15.14
CA GLU A 143 -6.59 -0.63 -15.94
C GLU A 143 -7.20 -1.95 -15.43
N GLY A 144 -8.54 -1.99 -15.34
CA GLY A 144 -9.27 -3.17 -14.90
C GLY A 144 -9.24 -3.39 -13.39
N LEU A 145 -8.91 -2.36 -12.60
CA LEU A 145 -9.03 -2.40 -11.15
C LEU A 145 -10.51 -2.57 -10.75
N PRO A 146 -10.86 -3.60 -9.97
CA PRO A 146 -12.22 -3.76 -9.47
C PRO A 146 -12.67 -2.56 -8.61
N ASP A 147 -13.96 -2.19 -8.69
CA ASP A 147 -14.50 -1.01 -8.00
C ASP A 147 -14.32 -1.08 -6.47
N ASP A 148 -14.52 -2.26 -5.88
CA ASP A 148 -14.34 -2.50 -4.44
C ASP A 148 -12.86 -2.36 -4.01
N ILE A 149 -11.92 -2.78 -4.86
CA ILE A 149 -10.50 -2.55 -4.68
C ILE A 149 -10.17 -1.06 -4.84
N TYR A 150 -10.73 -0.38 -5.84
CA TYR A 150 -10.53 1.05 -6.06
C TYR A 150 -10.95 1.87 -4.83
N GLU A 151 -12.13 1.59 -4.28
CA GLU A 151 -12.65 2.31 -3.11
C GLU A 151 -11.76 2.13 -1.86
N ILE A 152 -11.33 0.90 -1.55
CA ILE A 152 -10.45 0.69 -0.39
C ILE A 152 -9.06 1.31 -0.58
N VAL A 153 -8.52 1.31 -1.80
CA VAL A 153 -7.24 1.96 -2.11
C VAL A 153 -7.36 3.48 -1.96
N ARG A 154 -8.49 4.08 -2.35
CA ARG A 154 -8.76 5.52 -2.11
C ARG A 154 -8.83 5.84 -0.62
N LEU A 155 -9.44 4.99 0.19
CA LEU A 155 -9.46 5.17 1.65
C LEU A 155 -8.06 5.09 2.25
N ILE A 156 -7.24 4.12 1.81
CA ILE A 156 -5.83 4.03 2.19
C ILE A 156 -5.11 5.32 1.81
N ARG A 157 -5.27 5.79 0.57
CA ARG A 157 -4.62 7.00 0.07
C ARG A 157 -5.01 8.25 0.86
N ALA A 158 -6.30 8.41 1.18
CA ALA A 158 -6.80 9.53 1.96
C ALA A 158 -6.24 9.52 3.39
N ASN A 159 -6.22 8.35 4.04
CA ASN A 159 -5.61 8.18 5.36
C ASN A 159 -4.11 8.52 5.34
N THR A 160 -3.37 8.08 4.32
CA THR A 160 -1.95 8.42 4.15
C THR A 160 -1.70 9.87 3.80
N SER A 161 -2.59 10.53 3.06
CA SER A 161 -2.48 11.97 2.82
C SER A 161 -2.57 12.76 4.12
N GLN A 162 -3.46 12.35 5.04
CA GLN A 162 -3.61 13.01 6.32
C GLN A 162 -2.36 12.84 7.18
N SER A 163 -1.86 11.61 7.33
CA SER A 163 -0.64 11.36 8.10
C SER A 163 0.58 12.10 7.55
N LEU A 164 0.71 12.22 6.22
CA LEU A 164 1.77 12.99 5.58
C LEU A 164 1.71 14.48 5.94
N LEU A 165 0.51 15.07 5.98
CA LEU A 165 0.34 16.47 6.37
C LEU A 165 0.72 16.67 7.84
N ASP A 166 0.22 15.80 8.70
CA ASP A 166 0.46 15.85 10.14
C ASP A 166 1.95 15.67 10.46
N LEU A 167 2.62 14.67 9.87
CA LEU A 167 4.06 14.43 10.04
C LEU A 167 4.90 15.60 9.54
N LYS A 168 4.55 16.22 8.41
CA LYS A 168 5.25 17.43 7.92
C LYS A 168 5.11 18.59 8.89
N ALA A 169 3.93 18.78 9.47
CA ALA A 169 3.71 19.80 10.49
C ALA A 169 4.58 19.51 11.73
N MET A 170 4.54 18.29 12.26
CA MET A 170 5.36 17.88 13.41
C MET A 170 6.85 18.06 13.15
N LEU A 171 7.36 17.64 11.98
CA LEU A 171 8.76 17.80 11.60
C LEU A 171 9.16 19.28 11.51
N SER A 172 8.30 20.13 10.94
CA SER A 172 8.53 21.58 10.91
C SER A 172 8.60 22.17 12.32
N HIS A 173 7.73 21.75 13.24
CA HIS A 173 7.76 22.21 14.63
C HIS A 173 9.01 21.72 15.37
N ALA A 174 9.35 20.43 15.26
CA ALA A 174 10.50 19.84 15.92
C ALA A 174 11.83 20.44 15.42
N SER A 175 11.97 20.62 14.10
CA SER A 175 13.17 21.24 13.50
C SER A 175 13.32 22.72 13.89
N LYS A 176 12.23 23.49 13.95
CA LYS A 176 12.27 24.89 14.43
C LYS A 176 12.60 24.99 15.91
N GLY A 177 12.10 24.07 16.74
CA GLY A 177 12.45 23.99 18.17
C GLY A 177 13.95 23.77 18.39
N PHE A 178 14.59 22.96 17.54
CA PHE A 178 16.05 22.77 17.53
C PHE A 178 16.82 23.96 16.93
N ALA A 179 16.33 24.55 15.83
CA ALA A 179 16.96 25.71 15.19
C ALA A 179 16.89 26.99 16.06
N ALA A 180 15.90 27.08 16.95
CA ALA A 180 15.77 28.15 17.93
C ALA A 180 16.71 28.01 19.14
N GLY A 181 17.72 27.13 19.08
CA GLY A 181 18.67 26.82 20.16
C GLY A 181 19.39 28.05 20.76
N SER A 182 18.72 28.77 21.65
CA SER A 182 19.31 29.73 22.60
C SER A 182 18.30 30.15 23.68
N PHE A 183 17.72 29.20 24.41
CA PHE A 183 17.31 29.54 25.78
C PHE A 183 17.78 28.47 26.77
N ARG A 184 18.92 28.79 27.36
CA ARG A 184 19.59 28.12 28.46
C ARG A 184 18.63 27.85 29.61
N LEU A 185 18.55 26.60 30.06
CA LEU A 185 18.07 26.15 31.37
C LEU A 185 18.85 24.85 31.66
N TYR A 186 19.67 24.64 32.70
CA TYR A 186 20.00 25.35 33.94
C TYR A 186 21.45 24.94 34.33
N ARG A 187 22.14 25.79 35.09
CA ARG A 187 23.21 25.41 36.04
C ARG A 187 22.62 25.56 37.42
#